data_AF-A0A7L4F9C1-F1
#
_entry.id   AF-A0A7L4F9C1-F1
#
_cell.length_a   1.000
_cell.length_b   1.000
_cell.length_c   1.000
_cell.angle_alpha   90.00
_cell.angle_beta   90.00
_cell.angle_gamma   90.00
#
_symmetry.space_group_name_H-M   'P 1'
#
loop_
_entity.id
_entity.type
_entity.pdbx_description
1 polymer ?
#
loop_
_entity_poly.entity_id
_entity_poly.type
_entity_poly.pdbx_seq_one_letter_code
_entity_poly.pdbx_strand_id
1 'polypeptide(L)'
;PPGGAAMAPLRAAALVALMRGGGRLRYRHLRGGLHIPVRRCSAPPEPVVAAKEPFAVELKAGQKYGWCACGHSRRQPFCDGAHKKAAPGISPLRFVAEEDKMVWLCGCKRTRTPPYCDGTH
;
A
#
# COMPACT_ATOMS: atom_id res chain seq x y z
N PRO A 1 35.51 -47.06 35.17
CA PRO A 1 34.20 -47.74 35.33
C PRO A 1 33.19 -46.74 35.94
N PRO A 2 32.34 -46.11 35.12
CA PRO A 2 31.33 -45.18 35.61
C PRO A 2 30.17 -45.96 36.26
N GLY A 3 29.84 -45.56 37.48
CA GLY A 3 28.73 -46.07 38.28
C GLY A 3 27.37 -45.67 37.70
N GLY A 4 26.40 -46.56 37.89
CA GLY A 4 25.01 -46.36 37.53
C GLY A 4 24.29 -45.40 38.47
N ALA A 5 23.45 -44.55 37.89
CA ALA A 5 22.46 -43.77 38.63
C ALA A 5 21.06 -44.18 38.14
N ALA A 6 20.28 -44.71 39.08
CA ALA A 6 18.92 -45.18 38.91
C ALA A 6 17.94 -44.01 38.76
N MET A 7 16.90 -44.23 37.95
CA MET A 7 15.70 -43.38 37.86
C MET A 7 14.85 -43.50 39.13
N ALA A 8 14.30 -42.38 39.61
CA ALA A 8 13.04 -42.36 40.36
C ALA A 8 12.36 -40.97 40.25
N PRO A 9 11.02 -40.89 40.38
CA PRO A 9 10.21 -39.86 39.73
C PRO A 9 9.97 -38.61 40.60
N LEU A 10 9.89 -37.46 39.94
CA LEU A 10 9.46 -36.19 40.53
C LEU A 10 7.95 -36.23 40.87
N ARG A 11 7.63 -36.06 42.14
CA ARG A 11 6.28 -35.86 42.66
C ARG A 11 5.79 -34.44 42.34
N ALA A 12 4.52 -34.35 41.95
CA ALA A 12 3.79 -33.12 41.74
C ALA A 12 3.36 -32.47 43.07
N ALA A 13 3.34 -31.14 43.14
CA ALA A 13 2.46 -30.38 44.03
C ALA A 13 2.07 -29.05 43.38
N ALA A 14 0.77 -28.79 43.40
CA ALA A 14 0.06 -27.72 42.72
C ALA A 14 0.19 -26.37 43.45
N LEU A 15 0.18 -25.28 42.68
CA LEU A 15 -0.34 -23.99 43.13
C LEU A 15 -1.30 -23.45 42.07
N VAL A 16 -2.59 -23.65 42.33
CA VAL A 16 -3.68 -22.95 41.64
C VAL A 16 -3.90 -21.63 42.37
N ALA A 17 -3.71 -20.51 41.69
CA ALA A 17 -4.18 -19.21 42.14
C ALA A 17 -5.04 -18.58 41.03
N LEU A 18 -6.32 -18.43 41.38
CA LEU A 18 -7.43 -17.94 40.57
C LEU A 18 -7.26 -16.44 40.25
N MET A 19 -7.25 -16.08 38.96
CA MET A 19 -7.62 -14.73 38.55
C MET A 19 -8.75 -14.79 37.51
N ARG A 20 -9.85 -14.18 37.92
CA ARG A 20 -11.13 -14.04 37.21
C ARG A 20 -10.95 -13.19 35.96
N GLY A 21 -11.32 -13.72 34.80
CA GLY A 21 -11.44 -12.98 33.56
C GLY A 21 -12.27 -13.76 32.55
N GLY A 22 -13.53 -13.39 32.40
CA GLY A 22 -14.47 -14.04 31.48
C GLY A 22 -14.06 -13.83 30.02
N GLY A 23 -13.67 -14.91 29.36
CA GLY A 23 -13.52 -15.01 27.92
C GLY A 23 -13.37 -16.47 27.53
N ARG A 24 -14.43 -17.12 27.05
CA ARG A 24 -14.34 -18.49 26.51
C ARG A 24 -13.57 -18.44 25.19
N LEU A 25 -12.25 -18.51 25.25
CA LEU A 25 -11.41 -18.79 24.09
C LEU A 25 -11.68 -20.22 23.62
N ARG A 26 -12.54 -20.37 22.62
CA ARG A 26 -12.68 -21.63 21.88
C ARG A 26 -11.47 -21.78 20.98
N TYR A 27 -10.45 -22.52 21.42
CA TYR A 27 -9.35 -22.92 20.56
C TYR A 27 -9.82 -24.10 19.69
N ARG A 28 -10.08 -23.84 18.40
CA ARG A 28 -10.35 -24.92 17.44
C ARG A 28 -9.00 -25.54 17.08
N HIS A 29 -8.74 -26.74 17.59
CA HIS A 29 -7.52 -27.48 17.28
C HIS A 29 -7.52 -27.84 15.79
N LEU A 30 -6.69 -27.18 14.99
CA LEU A 30 -6.35 -27.62 13.64
C LEU A 30 -4.93 -28.15 13.67
N ARG A 31 -4.79 -29.38 13.16
CA ARG A 31 -3.52 -30.08 12.97
C ARG A 31 -2.58 -29.21 12.13
N GLY A 32 -1.33 -29.08 12.56
CA GLY A 32 -0.16 -28.74 11.74
C GLY A 32 -0.29 -27.52 10.83
N GLY A 33 0.06 -26.33 11.33
CA GLY A 33 0.25 -25.16 10.49
C GLY A 33 0.98 -24.07 11.25
N LEU A 34 2.26 -23.86 10.93
CA LEU A 34 2.99 -22.67 11.34
C LEU A 34 2.23 -21.45 10.81
N HIS A 35 1.56 -20.73 11.69
CA HIS A 35 1.11 -19.37 11.41
C HIS A 35 2.35 -18.48 11.43
N ILE A 36 2.96 -18.27 10.26
CA ILE A 36 4.00 -17.26 10.08
C ILE A 36 3.29 -15.90 10.06
N PRO A 37 3.47 -15.02 11.06
CA PRO A 37 2.99 -13.65 10.96
C PRO A 37 3.89 -12.92 9.96
N VAL A 38 3.46 -12.84 8.69
CA VAL A 38 4.10 -11.94 7.72
C VAL A 38 3.88 -10.50 8.18
N ARG A 39 4.95 -9.89 8.72
CA ARG A 39 5.04 -8.45 8.98
C ARG A 39 4.87 -7.72 7.64
N ARG A 40 3.67 -7.21 7.36
CA ARG A 40 3.47 -6.25 6.28
C ARG A 40 3.84 -4.86 6.78
N CYS A 41 5.13 -4.54 6.73
CA CYS A 41 5.59 -3.16 6.65
C CYS A 41 5.72 -2.79 5.17
N SER A 42 4.61 -2.76 4.44
CA SER A 42 4.60 -2.20 3.08
C SER A 42 4.38 -0.70 3.21
N ALA A 43 5.43 0.08 2.98
CA ALA A 43 5.33 1.54 2.86
C ALA A 43 4.23 1.91 1.84
N PRO A 44 3.51 3.04 2.02
CA PRO A 44 2.53 3.48 1.04
C PRO A 44 3.22 3.64 -0.33
N PRO A 45 2.55 3.29 -1.43
CA PRO A 45 3.13 3.48 -2.75
C PRO A 45 3.37 4.97 -3.01
N GLU A 46 4.55 5.27 -3.53
CA GLU A 46 4.94 6.63 -3.93
C GLU A 46 4.75 6.83 -5.43
N PRO A 47 4.41 8.05 -5.90
CA PRO A 47 4.40 8.36 -7.32
C PRO A 47 5.79 8.21 -7.96
N VAL A 48 5.84 7.66 -9.16
CA VAL A 48 7.06 7.62 -9.97
C VAL A 48 7.13 8.79 -10.96
N VAL A 49 8.33 9.29 -11.22
CA VAL A 49 8.57 10.31 -12.26
C VAL A 49 8.37 9.66 -13.62
N ALA A 50 7.30 10.03 -14.33
CA ALA A 50 7.02 9.49 -15.66
C ALA A 50 7.82 10.20 -16.76
N ALA A 51 8.03 11.51 -16.60
CA ALA A 51 8.88 12.33 -17.46
C ALA A 51 9.50 13.48 -16.65
N LYS A 52 10.68 13.93 -17.04
CA LYS A 52 11.37 15.12 -16.48
C LYS A 52 10.90 16.43 -17.11
N GLU A 53 9.97 16.37 -18.07
CA GLU A 53 9.41 17.53 -18.74
C GLU A 53 7.87 17.45 -18.68
N PRO A 54 7.16 18.59 -18.79
CA PRO A 54 5.71 18.62 -18.87
C PRO A 54 5.19 18.11 -20.22
N PHE A 55 3.93 17.67 -20.23
CA PHE A 55 3.23 17.27 -21.45
C PHE A 55 2.36 18.43 -21.95
N ALA A 56 2.63 18.92 -23.17
CA ALA A 56 1.74 19.84 -23.87
C ALA A 56 0.50 19.08 -24.33
N VAL A 57 -0.69 19.54 -23.92
CA VAL A 57 -1.97 18.91 -24.29
C VAL A 57 -3.01 19.95 -24.63
N GLU A 58 -3.74 19.72 -25.71
CA GLU A 58 -4.95 20.45 -26.05
C GLU A 58 -6.12 19.92 -25.22
N LEU A 59 -6.64 20.75 -24.33
CA LEU A 59 -7.87 20.47 -23.59
C LEU A 59 -9.06 21.07 -24.31
N LYS A 60 -10.20 20.38 -24.22
CA LYS A 60 -11.48 20.80 -24.78
C LYS A 60 -12.49 21.09 -23.68
N ALA A 61 -13.15 22.24 -23.74
CA ALA A 61 -14.15 22.72 -22.81
C ALA A 61 -15.24 21.67 -22.56
N GLY A 62 -15.62 21.51 -21.30
CA GLY A 62 -16.62 20.54 -20.85
C GLY A 62 -16.16 19.07 -20.87
N GLN A 63 -14.97 18.75 -21.39
CA GLN A 63 -14.46 17.37 -21.37
C GLN A 63 -13.87 17.00 -20.01
N LYS A 64 -14.16 15.77 -19.59
CA LYS A 64 -13.64 15.18 -18.34
C LYS A 64 -12.32 14.47 -18.63
N TYR A 65 -11.29 14.87 -17.92
CA TYR A 65 -9.97 14.27 -17.98
C TYR A 65 -9.61 13.61 -16.66
N GLY A 66 -8.77 12.56 -16.74
CA GLY A 66 -8.19 11.90 -15.58
C GLY A 66 -6.67 11.98 -15.65
N TRP A 67 -6.06 12.91 -14.94
CA TRP A 67 -4.61 13.05 -14.88
C TRP A 67 -3.99 11.90 -14.08
N CYS A 68 -2.91 11.32 -14.61
CA CYS A 68 -2.17 10.25 -13.94
C CYS A 68 -1.35 10.83 -12.79
N ALA A 69 -1.75 10.55 -11.54
CA ALA A 69 -1.01 10.96 -10.35
C ALA A 69 0.08 9.98 -9.92
N CYS A 70 0.01 8.70 -10.33
CA CYS A 70 0.96 7.66 -9.88
C CYS A 70 2.21 7.51 -10.74
N GLY A 71 2.22 8.04 -11.97
CA GLY A 71 3.35 7.91 -12.91
C GLY A 71 3.41 6.62 -13.73
N HIS A 72 2.67 5.57 -13.37
CA HIS A 72 2.74 4.26 -14.06
C HIS A 72 1.89 4.12 -15.33
N SER A 73 1.15 5.16 -15.73
CA SER A 73 0.32 5.09 -16.94
C SER A 73 1.18 5.00 -18.19
N ARG A 74 0.76 4.17 -19.17
CA ARG A 74 1.35 4.13 -20.52
C ARG A 74 0.76 5.18 -21.45
N ARG A 75 -0.29 5.90 -21.01
CA ARG A 75 -0.99 6.95 -21.77
C ARG A 75 -0.78 8.32 -21.13
N GLN A 76 0.44 8.62 -20.68
CA GLN A 76 0.76 9.91 -20.07
C GLN A 76 0.33 11.08 -20.97
N PRO A 77 -0.14 12.20 -20.40
CA PRO A 77 -0.25 12.50 -18.96
C PRO A 77 -1.52 11.92 -18.29
N PHE A 78 -2.33 11.15 -19.01
CA PHE A 78 -3.63 10.65 -18.55
C PHE A 78 -3.55 9.26 -17.93
N CYS A 79 -4.55 8.92 -17.12
CA CYS A 79 -4.65 7.63 -16.46
C CYS A 79 -5.20 6.54 -17.38
N ASP A 80 -4.54 5.39 -17.43
CA ASP A 80 -4.95 4.18 -18.16
C ASP A 80 -5.42 3.03 -17.24
N GLY A 81 -5.41 3.25 -15.92
CA GLY A 81 -5.79 2.26 -14.91
C GLY A 81 -4.62 1.48 -14.29
N ALA A 82 -3.37 1.69 -14.73
CA ALA A 82 -2.19 1.02 -14.18
C ALA A 82 -2.02 1.20 -12.65
N HIS A 83 -2.50 2.33 -12.11
CA HIS A 83 -2.44 2.66 -10.68
C HIS A 83 -3.03 1.57 -9.78
N LYS A 84 -4.06 0.84 -10.24
CA LYS A 84 -4.71 -0.21 -9.44
C LYS A 84 -3.77 -1.34 -9.05
N LYS A 85 -2.79 -1.65 -9.90
CA LYS A 85 -1.80 -2.72 -9.69
C LYS A 85 -0.47 -2.16 -9.21
N ALA A 86 0.02 -1.10 -9.83
CA ALA A 86 1.37 -0.58 -9.58
C ALA A 86 1.47 0.35 -8.37
N ALA A 87 0.42 1.11 -8.06
CA ALA A 87 0.41 2.08 -6.97
C ALA A 87 -0.94 2.08 -6.23
N PRO A 88 -1.29 0.97 -5.55
CA PRO A 88 -2.57 0.82 -4.87
C PRO A 88 -2.74 1.85 -3.75
N GLY A 89 -3.67 2.79 -3.91
CA GLY A 89 -3.89 3.90 -2.98
C GLY A 89 -3.69 5.27 -3.62
N ILE A 90 -3.02 5.34 -4.77
CA ILE A 90 -2.92 6.58 -5.56
C ILE A 90 -4.01 6.57 -6.63
N SER A 91 -4.98 7.48 -6.50
CA SER A 91 -6.05 7.66 -7.50
C SER A 91 -5.70 8.76 -8.51
N PRO A 92 -6.17 8.65 -9.77
CA PRO A 92 -6.02 9.72 -10.74
C PRO A 92 -6.84 10.95 -10.34
N LEU A 93 -6.31 12.14 -10.63
CA LEU A 93 -7.02 13.40 -10.40
C LEU A 93 -7.97 13.66 -11.57
N ARG A 94 -9.28 13.67 -11.28
CA ARG A 94 -10.32 13.96 -12.27
C ARG A 94 -10.59 15.45 -12.29
N PHE A 95 -10.62 16.05 -13.48
CA PHE A 95 -10.96 17.45 -13.66
C PHE A 95 -11.74 17.66 -14.96
N VAL A 96 -12.45 18.78 -15.05
CA VAL A 96 -13.15 19.21 -16.27
C VAL A 96 -12.36 20.38 -16.83
N ALA A 97 -12.11 20.38 -18.13
CA ALA A 97 -11.54 21.56 -18.77
C ALA A 97 -12.63 22.62 -18.94
N GLU A 98 -12.37 23.84 -18.50
CA GLU A 98 -13.33 24.94 -18.59
C GLU A 98 -13.36 25.55 -20.00
N GLU A 99 -12.23 25.51 -20.71
CA GLU A 99 -12.02 26.18 -21.99
C GLU A 99 -11.19 25.30 -22.94
N ASP A 100 -11.32 25.57 -24.24
CA ASP A 100 -10.46 25.01 -25.28
C ASP A 100 -9.09 25.70 -25.22
N LYS A 101 -8.07 25.03 -24.67
CA LYS A 101 -6.72 25.62 -24.57
C LYS A 101 -5.60 24.59 -24.50
N MET A 102 -4.44 25.01 -25.00
CA MET A 102 -3.18 24.30 -24.80
C MET A 102 -2.67 24.52 -23.39
N VAL A 103 -2.40 23.44 -22.65
CA VAL A 103 -1.86 23.49 -21.29
C VAL A 103 -0.66 22.55 -21.14
N TRP A 104 0.10 22.78 -20.09
CA TRP A 104 1.23 21.94 -19.69
C TRP A 104 0.87 21.12 -18.46
N LEU A 105 0.65 19.82 -18.65
CA LEU A 105 0.34 18.90 -17.56
C LEU A 105 1.62 18.31 -16.96
N CYS A 106 1.63 18.14 -15.64
CA CYS A 106 2.81 17.67 -14.92
C CYS A 106 3.17 16.21 -15.30
N GLY A 107 4.44 16.01 -15.70
CA GLY A 107 5.02 14.70 -16.00
C GLY A 107 5.73 14.04 -14.82
N CYS A 108 6.35 14.82 -13.94
CA CYS A 108 7.18 14.31 -12.83
C CYS A 108 6.38 13.85 -11.60
N LYS A 109 5.11 14.24 -11.51
CA LYS A 109 4.16 13.92 -10.42
C LYS A 109 4.52 14.53 -9.06
N ARG A 110 5.36 15.55 -9.08
CA ARG A 110 5.80 16.31 -7.89
C ARG A 110 5.31 17.77 -7.87
N THR A 111 4.41 18.13 -8.79
CA THR A 111 3.81 19.47 -8.83
C THR A 111 3.05 19.78 -7.55
N ARG A 112 3.12 21.04 -7.11
CA ARG A 112 2.31 21.58 -6.01
C ARG A 112 0.95 22.09 -6.49
N THR A 113 0.74 22.21 -7.81
CA THR A 113 -0.50 22.70 -8.44
C THR A 113 -1.08 21.66 -9.42
N PRO A 114 -1.41 20.44 -8.96
CA PRO A 114 -1.95 19.40 -9.84
C PRO A 114 -3.26 19.85 -10.50
N PRO A 115 -3.50 19.51 -11.78
CA PRO A 115 -2.70 18.64 -12.65
C PRO A 115 -1.60 19.36 -13.46
N TYR A 116 -1.39 20.65 -13.25
CA TYR A 116 -0.53 21.51 -14.07
C TYR A 116 0.94 21.45 -13.67
N CYS A 117 1.83 21.80 -14.60
CA CYS A 117 3.25 21.95 -14.32
C CYS A 117 3.54 23.27 -13.58
N ASP A 118 4.36 23.20 -12.53
CA ASP A 118 4.83 24.34 -11.75
C ASP A 118 6.36 24.53 -11.78
N GLY A 119 7.05 23.77 -12.64
CA GLY A 119 8.51 23.81 -12.78
C GLY A 119 9.30 22.94 -11.79
N THR A 120 8.66 22.14 -10.92
CA THR A 120 9.35 21.30 -9.90
C THR A 120 10.17 20.11 -10.44
N HIS A 121 10.18 19.88 -11.75
CA HIS A 121 10.67 18.64 -12.38
C HIS A 121 12.19 18.49 -12.42
#